data_AF-A0A3D9HKJ0-F1
#
_entry.id   AF-A0A3D9HKJ0-F1
#
_cell.length_a   1.000
_cell.length_b   1.000
_cell.length_c   1.000
_cell.angle_alpha   90.00
_cell.angle_beta   90.00
_cell.angle_gamma   90.00
#
_symmetry.space_group_name_H-M   'P 1'
#
loop_
_entity.id
_entity.type
_entity.pdbx_description
1 polymer ?
#
loop_
_entity_poly.entity_id
_entity_poly.type
_entity_poly.pdbx_seq_one_letter_code
_entity_poly.pdbx_strand_id
1 'polypeptide(L)'
;MDDERMTPKELDSMIKHLAVSLEKPVYPDPMEAPWIALPHIKAGSIGWRMGGGEDYLSYFSDWFSQLSPDYQNNYCQNNPEPEGWQGFYERRKTSQQR
;
A
#
# COMPACT_ATOMS: atom_id res chain seq x y z
N MET A 1 -21.08 -6.67 38.75
CA MET A 1 -19.87 -6.05 38.16
C MET A 1 -19.10 -7.21 37.56
N ASP A 2 -19.54 -7.61 36.37
CA ASP A 2 -18.98 -8.76 35.66
C ASP A 2 -17.55 -8.41 35.27
N ASP A 3 -16.61 -9.19 35.81
CA ASP A 3 -15.19 -9.15 35.47
C ASP A 3 -15.09 -9.67 34.03
N GLU A 4 -15.07 -8.76 33.05
CA GLU A 4 -14.87 -9.04 31.61
C GLU A 4 -13.47 -9.59 31.37
N ARG A 5 -13.19 -10.79 31.91
CA ARG A 5 -12.00 -11.56 31.58
C ARG A 5 -12.20 -12.13 30.20
N MET A 6 -11.60 -11.42 29.25
CA MET A 6 -11.41 -11.83 27.88
C MET A 6 -11.00 -13.30 27.81
N THR A 7 -11.70 -14.08 27.00
CA THR A 7 -11.44 -15.51 26.87
C THR A 7 -10.11 -15.76 26.17
N PRO A 8 -9.46 -16.91 26.36
CA PRO A 8 -8.21 -17.24 25.69
C PRO A 8 -8.27 -17.14 24.15
N LYS A 9 -9.46 -17.34 23.54
CA LYS A 9 -9.68 -17.21 22.10
C LYS A 9 -9.75 -15.75 21.64
N GLU A 10 -10.33 -14.88 22.47
CA GLU A 10 -10.38 -13.44 22.19
C GLU A 10 -8.99 -12.82 22.35
N LEU A 11 -8.23 -13.26 23.35
CA LEU A 11 -6.81 -12.92 23.48
C LEU A 11 -5.99 -13.39 22.26
N ASP A 12 -6.16 -14.63 21.79
CA ASP A 12 -5.45 -15.13 20.61
C ASP A 12 -5.83 -14.36 19.34
N SER A 13 -7.12 -14.01 19.19
CA SER A 13 -7.61 -13.16 18.09
C SER A 13 -7.00 -11.76 18.17
N MET A 14 -6.95 -11.14 19.35
CA MET A 14 -6.35 -9.82 19.53
C MET A 14 -4.84 -9.84 19.32
N ILE A 15 -4.15 -10.87 19.82
CA ILE A 15 -2.71 -11.06 19.59
C ILE A 15 -2.42 -11.25 18.11
N LYS A 16 -3.25 -11.99 17.37
CA LYS A 16 -3.14 -12.10 15.90
C LYS A 16 -3.36 -10.77 15.20
N HIS A 17 -4.39 -10.01 15.57
CA HIS A 17 -4.62 -8.68 14.99
C HIS A 17 -3.50 -7.70 15.34
N LEU A 18 -2.96 -7.75 16.57
CA LEU A 18 -1.84 -6.93 17.01
C LEU A 18 -0.53 -7.34 16.32
N ALA A 19 -0.24 -8.63 16.17
CA ALA A 19 0.93 -9.11 15.43
C ALA A 19 0.86 -8.71 13.94
N VAL A 20 -0.32 -8.85 13.32
CA VAL A 20 -0.59 -8.36 11.96
C VAL A 20 -0.45 -6.83 11.86
N SER A 21 -0.65 -6.10 12.95
CA SER A 21 -0.46 -4.64 13.01
C SER A 21 0.99 -4.23 13.29
N LEU A 22 1.75 -5.04 14.03
CA LEU A 22 3.13 -4.78 14.45
C LEU A 22 4.19 -5.24 13.44
N GLU A 23 3.82 -6.09 12.48
CA GLU A 23 4.71 -6.57 11.40
C GLU A 23 4.56 -5.81 10.08
N LYS A 24 3.60 -4.87 9.96
CA LYS A 24 3.48 -4.07 8.74
C LYS A 24 4.67 -3.12 8.64
N PRO A 25 5.40 -3.09 7.51
CA PRO A 25 6.46 -2.11 7.34
C PRO A 25 5.85 -0.72 7.48
N VAL A 26 6.44 0.12 8.35
CA VAL A 26 6.08 1.53 8.44
C VAL A 26 6.65 2.21 7.21
N TYR A 27 5.77 2.48 6.24
CA TYR A 27 6.15 3.20 5.04
C TYR A 27 6.28 4.70 5.32
N PRO A 28 7.15 5.42 4.60
CA PRO A 28 7.09 6.88 4.56
C PRO A 28 5.67 7.33 4.19
N ASP A 29 5.15 8.33 4.89
CA ASP A 29 3.85 8.95 4.57
C ASP A 29 4.07 10.43 4.20
N PRO A 30 3.85 10.82 2.93
CA PRO A 30 3.42 9.96 1.81
C PRO A 30 4.57 9.13 1.23
N MET A 31 4.25 7.95 0.68
CA MET A 31 5.21 7.23 -0.16
C MET A 31 5.44 8.00 -1.46
N GLU A 32 6.67 7.95 -1.96
CA GLU A 32 6.98 8.51 -3.28
C GLU A 32 6.27 7.74 -4.40
N ALA A 33 6.04 8.40 -5.53
CA ALA A 33 5.52 7.70 -6.69
C ALA A 33 6.61 6.77 -7.26
N PRO A 34 6.27 5.60 -7.85
CA PRO A 34 7.30 4.64 -8.29
C PRO A 34 8.31 5.20 -9.29
N TRP A 35 7.89 6.11 -10.16
CA TRP A 35 8.77 6.80 -11.12
C TRP A 35 9.68 7.86 -10.49
N ILE A 36 9.43 8.25 -9.24
CA ILE A 36 10.30 9.14 -8.45
C ILE A 36 11.29 8.30 -7.63
N ALA A 37 10.80 7.23 -6.98
CA ALA A 37 11.63 6.39 -6.13
C ALA A 37 12.63 5.52 -6.90
N LEU A 38 12.22 4.97 -8.05
CA LEU A 38 13.06 4.10 -8.89
C LEU A 38 13.09 4.61 -10.34
N PRO A 39 13.64 5.81 -10.60
CA PRO A 39 13.60 6.45 -11.91
C PRO A 39 14.40 5.70 -12.98
N HIS A 40 15.31 4.81 -12.56
CA HIS A 40 16.12 3.98 -13.44
C HIS A 40 15.34 2.78 -14.02
N ILE A 41 14.22 2.38 -13.42
CA ILE A 41 13.38 1.28 -13.91
C ILE A 41 12.26 1.86 -14.77
N LYS A 42 12.42 1.76 -16.10
CA LYS A 42 11.41 2.23 -17.06
C LYS A 42 10.05 1.55 -16.84
N ALA A 43 8.97 2.27 -17.15
CA ALA A 43 7.62 1.72 -17.14
C ALA A 43 7.55 0.43 -17.98
N GLY A 44 6.87 -0.60 -17.46
CA GLY A 44 6.73 -1.89 -18.16
C GLY A 44 7.99 -2.77 -18.20
N SER A 45 9.12 -2.29 -17.66
CA SER A 45 10.34 -3.08 -17.51
C SER A 45 10.11 -4.31 -16.63
N ILE A 46 10.85 -5.39 -16.89
CA ILE A 46 10.84 -6.61 -16.07
C ILE A 46 11.26 -6.33 -14.62
N GLY A 47 12.03 -5.27 -14.36
CA GLY A 47 12.44 -4.87 -13.00
C GLY A 47 11.28 -4.48 -12.08
N TRP A 48 10.10 -4.19 -12.63
CA TRP A 48 8.86 -3.99 -11.86
C TRP A 48 8.13 -5.29 -11.51
N ARG A 49 8.51 -6.39 -12.17
CA ARG A 49 7.89 -7.72 -12.01
C ARG A 49 8.81 -8.73 -11.36
N MET A 50 10.10 -8.40 -11.22
CA MET A 50 11.10 -9.22 -10.55
C MET A 50 12.11 -8.33 -9.84
N GLY A 51 12.30 -8.55 -8.53
CA GLY A 51 13.29 -7.86 -7.70
C GLY A 51 12.75 -6.59 -7.03
N GLY A 52 13.62 -5.65 -6.66
CA GLY A 52 13.26 -4.53 -5.76
C GLY A 52 12.17 -3.58 -6.27
N GLY A 53 11.86 -3.56 -7.58
CA GLY A 53 10.71 -2.81 -8.10
C GLY A 53 9.37 -3.48 -7.78
N GLU A 54 9.33 -4.81 -7.71
CA GLU A 54 8.14 -5.58 -7.32
C GLU A 54 7.78 -5.30 -5.86
N ASP A 55 8.77 -5.41 -4.96
CA ASP A 55 8.60 -5.12 -3.53
C ASP A 55 8.07 -3.70 -3.31
N TYR A 56 8.68 -2.72 -3.99
CA TYR A 56 8.23 -1.33 -3.92
C TYR A 56 6.78 -1.16 -4.38
N LEU A 57 6.39 -1.78 -5.50
CA LEU A 57 5.02 -1.70 -5.98
C LEU A 57 4.02 -2.39 -5.06
N SER A 58 4.41 -3.48 -4.39
CA SER A 58 3.59 -4.14 -3.37
C SER A 58 3.32 -3.17 -2.21
N TYR A 59 4.38 -2.63 -1.62
CA TYR A 59 4.32 -1.68 -0.52
C TYR A 59 3.54 -0.41 -0.86
N PHE A 60 3.81 0.15 -2.04
CA PHE A 60 3.08 1.31 -2.55
C PHE A 60 1.58 1.01 -2.68
N SER A 61 1.22 -0.17 -3.18
CA SER A 61 -0.19 -0.54 -3.36
C SER A 61 -0.91 -0.70 -2.02
N ASP A 62 -0.24 -1.30 -1.03
CA ASP A 62 -0.76 -1.44 0.32
C ASP A 62 -0.98 -0.08 1.00
N TRP A 63 0.02 0.81 0.96
CA TRP A 63 -0.09 2.17 1.49
C TRP A 63 -1.19 2.96 0.76
N PHE A 64 -1.19 2.96 -0.57
CA PHE A 64 -2.17 3.71 -1.36
C PHE A 64 -3.60 3.22 -1.11
N SER A 65 -3.79 1.93 -0.82
CA SER A 65 -5.10 1.36 -0.48
C SER A 65 -5.66 1.77 0.87
N GLN A 66 -4.80 2.24 1.78
CA GLN A 66 -5.22 2.73 3.09
C GLN A 66 -5.67 4.19 3.06
N LEU A 67 -5.35 4.93 1.98
CA LEU A 67 -5.77 6.32 1.81
C LEU A 67 -7.27 6.42 1.49
N SER A 68 -7.92 7.48 2.00
CA SER A 68 -9.28 7.79 1.59
C SER A 68 -9.34 8.18 0.10
N PRO A 69 -10.51 8.08 -0.56
CA PRO A 69 -10.65 8.48 -1.96
C PRO A 69 -10.19 9.92 -2.24
N ASP A 70 -10.42 10.85 -1.32
CA ASP A 70 -9.99 12.25 -1.44
C ASP A 70 -8.45 12.37 -1.39
N TYR A 71 -7.81 11.68 -0.45
CA TYR A 71 -6.35 11.65 -0.36
C TYR A 71 -5.71 10.96 -1.56
N GLN A 72 -6.29 9.87 -2.07
CA GLN A 72 -5.84 9.24 -3.30
C GLN A 72 -5.94 10.20 -4.49
N ASN A 73 -7.04 10.94 -4.62
CA ASN A 73 -7.23 11.90 -5.70
C ASN A 73 -6.24 13.06 -5.61
N ASN A 74 -6.04 13.63 -4.41
CA ASN A 74 -5.05 14.67 -4.18
C ASN A 74 -3.63 14.19 -4.49
N TYR A 75 -3.29 12.97 -4.05
CA TYR A 75 -1.99 12.36 -4.33
C TYR A 75 -1.74 12.20 -5.83
N CYS A 76 -2.72 11.67 -6.59
CA CYS A 76 -2.62 11.53 -8.04
C CYS A 76 -2.48 12.88 -8.78
N GLN A 77 -3.11 13.95 -8.26
CA GLN A 77 -2.97 15.29 -8.83
C GLN A 77 -1.58 15.89 -8.61
N ASN A 78 -1.00 15.65 -7.43
CA ASN A 78 0.34 16.15 -7.08
C ASN A 78 1.46 15.30 -7.70
N ASN A 79 1.18 14.03 -8.03
CA ASN A 79 2.13 13.11 -8.64
C ASN A 79 1.53 12.57 -9.95
N PRO A 80 1.54 13.34 -11.05
CA PRO A 80 0.94 12.90 -12.30
C PRO A 80 1.71 11.72 -12.89
N GLU A 81 0.98 10.79 -13.52
CA GLU A 81 1.56 9.65 -14.25
C GLU A 81 2.41 10.16 -15.43
N PRO A 82 3.70 9.85 -15.51
CA PRO A 82 4.51 10.17 -16.67
C PRO A 82 4.22 9.22 -17.83
N GLU A 83 4.82 9.48 -18.99
CA GLU A 83 4.70 8.63 -20.17
C GLU A 83 5.09 7.17 -19.85
N GLY A 84 4.24 6.23 -20.26
CA GLY A 84 4.39 4.79 -20.02
C GLY A 84 3.71 4.28 -18.75
N TRP A 85 3.27 5.17 -17.85
CA TRP A 85 2.59 4.81 -16.60
C TRP A 85 1.07 4.93 -16.67
N GLN A 86 0.49 5.13 -17.85
CA GLN A 86 -0.93 5.41 -18.02
C GLN A 86 -1.82 4.34 -17.36
N GLY A 87 -2.79 4.79 -16.58
CA GLY A 87 -3.74 3.96 -15.85
C GLY A 87 -3.14 3.25 -14.64
N PHE A 88 -1.94 3.62 -14.18
CA PHE A 88 -1.29 3.03 -13.01
C PHE A 88 -2.13 3.21 -11.73
N TYR A 89 -2.64 4.42 -11.50
CA TYR A 89 -3.50 4.72 -10.36
C TYR A 89 -4.89 4.11 -10.53
N GLU A 90 -5.47 4.19 -11.74
CA GLU A 90 -6.79 3.63 -12.04
C GLU A 90 -6.85 2.13 -11.71
N ARG A 91 -5.84 1.36 -12.13
CA ARG A 91 -5.72 -0.07 -11.83
C ARG A 91 -5.68 -0.36 -10.33
N ARG A 92 -5.11 0.55 -9.52
CA ARG A 92 -5.03 0.38 -8.06
C ARG A 92 -6.32 0.79 -7.36
N LYS A 93 -6.97 1.86 -7.82
CA LYS A 93 -8.28 2.29 -7.31
C LYS A 93 -9.36 1.25 -7.60
N THR A 94 -9.34 0.66 -8.79
CA THR A 94 -10.32 -0.37 -9.20
C THR A 94 -10.09 -1.72 -8.50
N SER A 95 -8.83 -2.08 -8.23
CA SER A 95 -8.51 -3.31 -7.48
C SER A 95 -8.98 -3.28 -6.02
N GLN A 96 -9.21 -2.09 -5.44
CA GLN A 96 -9.74 -1.94 -4.08
C GLN A 96 -11.27 -2.10 -3.97
N GLN A 97 -11.99 -2.08 -5.09
CA GLN A 97 -13.45 -2.12 -5.13
C GLN A 97 -14.02 -3.53 -5.40
N ARG A 98 -13.17 -4.56 -5.44
CA ARG A 98 -13.56 -5.96 -5.71
C ARG A 98 -13.52 -6.83 -4.47
#